data_AF-A0A964ES30-F1
#
_entry.id   AF-A0A964ES30-F1
#
_cell.length_a   1.000
_cell.length_b   1.000
_cell.length_c   1.000
_cell.angle_alpha   90.00
_cell.angle_beta   90.00
_cell.angle_gamma   90.00
#
_symmetry.space_group_name_H-M   'P 1'
#
loop_
_entity.id
_entity.type
_entity.pdbx_description
1 polymer ?
#
loop_
_entity_poly.entity_id
_entity_poly.type
_entity_poly.pdbx_seq_one_letter_code
_entity_poly.pdbx_strand_id
1 'polypeptide(L)'
;MPQQYSARGVGAAPDPETGFDGLGAPIGDFTRSAAAAAIGRLARRSGLFCFHFEHRVRLPLPEHWLPEGRPDLGEPPGWQAGVLPESKYQTFRHDLLLGSFHPGHRGKWSAHELCHGLAGFAWKPGATPLFHALAARLAEALPVALWYFLDEAGLARCSQHAGGGPLHGDFCARCEEAALAGPVDDGAAERWLEEGRAFVLRELDAVERSRREGRSVAHRLGPLDLASDGLAYAAAHGPRLGSEEMERYVSAFFAPGQGHHPDLDALSARVLELTDALTLGRPAAPLAGDRWRWITQDLGSRLLEVRADCDGEILDVLDTLIDRLAAEPGPEAVEAAWDAYADLYTEWVLPTPEDVFATGYDLPTVAGRSVRQLAEGVASACPGTWEALDAERGAVMTRFVAQDAAIRLPVGRRFAGWLRAAWPGPLADLATYEASLAHPPAADAEALTLGSAPELGRDEAVALSRGVELLTLGHRVAQGPAGLPVAGEPGRVHLALQRGADGDVAIFELPPSVAAALATLAERPADPASVGLDAAETTTLRAHGIIVPDRWRA
;
A
#
# COMPACT_ATOMS: atom_id res chain seq x y z
N MET A 1 2.07 -8.36 -51.01
CA MET A 1 2.37 -7.02 -50.48
C MET A 1 1.87 -6.98 -49.05
N PRO A 2 2.73 -6.78 -48.05
CA PRO A 2 2.30 -6.78 -46.66
C PRO A 2 1.62 -5.44 -46.35
N GLN A 3 0.38 -5.52 -45.88
CA GLN A 3 -0.36 -4.39 -45.34
C GLN A 3 0.34 -3.91 -44.06
N GLN A 4 0.84 -2.67 -44.13
CA GLN A 4 1.30 -1.92 -42.97
C GLN A 4 0.11 -1.70 -42.03
N TYR A 5 0.09 -2.42 -40.91
CA TYR A 5 -0.69 -2.03 -39.74
C TYR A 5 0.00 -0.81 -39.13
N SER A 6 -0.53 0.39 -39.42
CA SER A 6 -0.10 1.59 -38.72
C SER A 6 -0.56 1.51 -37.27
N ALA A 7 0.37 1.65 -36.34
CA ALA A 7 0.17 1.80 -34.89
C ALA A 7 -0.56 3.12 -34.54
N ARG A 8 -1.76 3.32 -35.08
CA ARG A 8 -2.70 4.39 -34.68
C ARG A 8 -3.86 3.73 -33.95
N GLY A 9 -3.71 3.60 -32.64
CA GLY A 9 -4.74 2.99 -31.79
C GLY A 9 -4.40 2.85 -30.31
N VAL A 10 -3.23 3.32 -29.84
CA VAL A 10 -3.02 3.54 -28.39
C VAL A 10 -3.60 4.92 -28.08
N GLY A 11 -4.69 4.92 -27.31
CA GLY A 11 -5.61 6.04 -27.17
C GLY A 11 -4.96 7.37 -26.80
N ALA A 12 -5.55 8.45 -27.32
CA ALA A 12 -5.30 9.81 -26.85
C ALA A 12 -5.34 9.88 -25.31
N ALA A 13 -4.56 10.80 -24.72
CA ALA A 13 -4.66 11.14 -23.31
C ALA A 13 -6.15 11.34 -22.93
N PRO A 14 -6.64 10.70 -21.85
CA PRO A 14 -8.05 10.64 -21.56
C PRO A 14 -8.62 12.00 -21.18
N ASP A 15 -9.91 12.15 -21.48
CA ASP A 15 -10.77 13.27 -21.09
C ASP A 15 -10.76 13.45 -19.55
N PRO A 16 -10.33 14.62 -19.03
CA PRO A 16 -10.28 14.91 -17.59
C PRO A 16 -11.66 14.94 -16.90
N GLU A 17 -12.78 14.80 -17.64
CA GLU A 17 -14.12 14.66 -17.05
C GLU A 17 -14.39 13.27 -16.41
N THR A 18 -13.47 12.30 -16.51
CA THR A 18 -13.61 10.95 -15.90
C THR A 18 -12.65 10.72 -14.71
N GLY A 19 -12.86 11.45 -13.62
CA GLY A 19 -11.97 11.44 -12.45
C GLY A 19 -11.75 10.07 -11.78
N PHE A 20 -10.61 9.91 -11.11
CA PHE A 20 -10.27 8.76 -10.24
C PHE A 20 -10.73 8.96 -8.79
N ASP A 21 -11.46 10.04 -8.50
CA ASP A 21 -11.99 10.36 -7.17
C ASP A 21 -12.86 9.23 -6.63
N GLY A 22 -12.69 8.91 -5.35
CA GLY A 22 -13.44 7.85 -4.67
C GLY A 22 -12.86 6.44 -4.80
N LEU A 23 -11.75 6.25 -5.51
CA LEU A 23 -11.02 4.97 -5.56
C LEU A 23 -10.20 4.67 -4.29
N GLY A 24 -10.14 5.58 -3.31
CA GLY A 24 -9.51 5.31 -2.01
C GLY A 24 -7.98 5.24 -2.02
N ALA A 25 -7.34 5.81 -3.06
CA ALA A 25 -5.88 5.90 -3.19
C ALA A 25 -5.48 7.21 -3.92
N PRO A 26 -4.22 7.64 -3.85
CA PRO A 26 -3.73 8.80 -4.60
C PRO A 26 -4.03 8.69 -6.09
N ILE A 27 -4.47 9.78 -6.72
CA ILE A 27 -4.74 9.83 -8.16
C ILE A 27 -3.50 9.42 -8.98
N GLY A 28 -2.30 9.81 -8.51
CA GLY A 28 -1.02 9.46 -9.13
C GLY A 28 -0.80 7.96 -9.30
N ASP A 29 -1.39 7.13 -8.44
CA ASP A 29 -1.28 5.67 -8.54
C ASP A 29 -1.99 5.11 -9.78
N PHE A 30 -3.05 5.79 -10.25
CA PHE A 30 -3.84 5.39 -11.42
C PHE A 30 -3.44 6.12 -12.70
N THR A 31 -2.72 7.24 -12.61
CA THR A 31 -2.28 8.01 -13.78
C THR A 31 -0.84 7.70 -14.19
N ARG A 32 -0.10 6.90 -13.42
CA ARG A 32 1.33 6.58 -13.69
C ARG A 32 1.60 5.80 -14.97
N SER A 33 0.63 5.01 -15.44
CA SER A 33 0.75 4.14 -16.63
C SER A 33 -0.60 4.03 -17.33
N ALA A 34 -0.60 3.62 -18.60
CA ALA A 34 -1.84 3.36 -19.33
C ALA A 34 -2.64 2.16 -18.74
N ALA A 35 -1.93 1.14 -18.25
CA ALA A 35 -2.52 -0.05 -17.65
C ALA A 35 -3.18 0.26 -16.31
N ALA A 36 -2.51 0.99 -15.41
CA ALA A 36 -3.07 1.46 -14.15
C ALA A 36 -4.33 2.31 -14.38
N ALA A 37 -4.31 3.19 -15.38
CA ALA A 37 -5.47 4.01 -15.73
C ALA A 37 -6.65 3.17 -16.24
N ALA A 38 -6.38 2.13 -17.02
CA ALA A 38 -7.40 1.20 -17.51
C ALA A 38 -8.04 0.40 -16.36
N ILE A 39 -7.22 -0.10 -15.42
CA ILE A 39 -7.70 -0.76 -14.20
C ILE A 39 -8.54 0.19 -13.35
N GLY A 40 -8.05 1.39 -13.05
CA GLY A 40 -8.78 2.37 -12.24
C GLY A 40 -10.15 2.72 -12.84
N ARG A 41 -10.24 2.89 -14.17
CA ARG A 41 -11.52 3.13 -14.86
C ARG A 41 -12.46 1.93 -14.78
N LEU A 42 -11.96 0.71 -14.97
CA LEU A 42 -12.80 -0.48 -14.91
C LEU A 42 -13.27 -0.77 -13.47
N ALA A 43 -12.40 -0.55 -12.48
CA ALA A 43 -12.73 -0.64 -11.06
C ALA A 43 -13.84 0.35 -10.68
N ARG A 44 -13.70 1.63 -11.08
CA ARG A 44 -14.74 2.66 -10.89
C ARG A 44 -16.08 2.24 -11.49
N ARG A 45 -16.09 1.74 -12.74
CA ARG A 45 -17.33 1.25 -13.40
C ARG A 45 -17.91 0.02 -12.71
N SER A 46 -17.09 -0.74 -12.00
CA SER A 46 -17.49 -1.90 -11.21
C SER A 46 -17.86 -1.53 -9.77
N GLY A 47 -17.83 -0.24 -9.39
CA GLY A 47 -18.05 0.21 -8.02
C GLY A 47 -16.92 -0.10 -7.02
N LEU A 48 -15.82 -0.73 -7.47
CA LEU A 48 -14.68 -1.10 -6.63
C LEU A 48 -13.83 0.11 -6.25
N PHE A 49 -13.16 0.00 -5.10
CA PHE A 49 -12.27 1.02 -4.55
C PHE A 49 -11.30 0.38 -3.55
N CYS A 50 -10.34 1.17 -3.08
CA CYS A 50 -9.38 0.75 -2.07
C CYS A 50 -9.82 1.16 -0.66
N PHE A 51 -9.60 0.29 0.32
CA PHE A 51 -9.63 0.66 1.74
C PHE A 51 -8.22 1.08 2.19
N HIS A 52 -8.13 1.98 3.17
CA HIS A 52 -6.85 2.37 3.75
C HIS A 52 -6.39 1.32 4.78
N PHE A 53 -5.30 0.62 4.47
CA PHE A 53 -4.78 -0.51 5.25
C PHE A 53 -4.56 -0.17 6.73
N GLU A 54 -3.85 0.93 7.01
CA GLU A 54 -3.53 1.34 8.38
C GLU A 54 -4.76 1.77 9.19
N HIS A 55 -5.88 2.11 8.55
CA HIS A 55 -7.13 2.46 9.24
C HIS A 55 -8.04 1.24 9.47
N ARG A 56 -7.77 0.13 8.78
CA ARG A 56 -8.56 -1.10 8.85
C ARG A 56 -8.07 -2.01 9.98
N VAL A 57 -8.95 -2.36 10.91
CA VAL A 57 -8.61 -3.34 11.95
C VAL A 57 -8.68 -4.75 11.38
N ARG A 58 -7.64 -5.54 11.66
CA ARG A 58 -7.65 -6.99 11.43
C ARG A 58 -8.18 -7.64 12.70
N LEU A 59 -9.25 -8.42 12.53
CA LEU A 59 -9.78 -9.23 13.62
C LEU A 59 -8.88 -10.46 13.79
N PRO A 60 -8.77 -11.00 15.02
CA PRO A 60 -8.18 -12.32 15.21
C PRO A 60 -8.90 -13.36 14.35
N LEU A 61 -8.14 -14.31 13.79
CA LEU A 61 -8.74 -15.40 13.03
C LEU A 61 -9.30 -16.45 13.99
N PRO A 62 -10.49 -16.99 13.72
CA PRO A 62 -11.04 -18.14 14.44
C PRO A 62 -10.05 -19.30 14.51
N GLU A 63 -9.96 -19.96 15.67
CA GLU A 63 -8.96 -21.01 15.91
C GLU A 63 -9.06 -22.13 14.87
N HIS A 64 -10.28 -22.52 14.50
CA HIS A 64 -10.54 -23.57 13.53
C HIS A 64 -10.27 -23.15 12.07
N TRP A 65 -10.02 -21.85 11.81
CA TRP A 65 -9.55 -21.35 10.52
C TRP A 65 -8.02 -21.37 10.39
N LEU A 66 -7.30 -21.55 11.50
CA LEU A 66 -5.84 -21.57 11.50
C LEU A 66 -5.31 -22.87 10.88
N PRO A 67 -4.33 -22.81 9.97
CA PRO A 67 -3.68 -24.00 9.48
C PRO A 67 -2.79 -24.63 10.56
N GLU A 68 -2.69 -25.95 10.52
CA GLU A 68 -1.79 -26.70 11.39
C GLU A 68 -0.34 -26.21 11.24
N GLY A 69 0.30 -25.93 12.38
CA GLY A 69 1.69 -25.47 12.41
C GLY A 69 1.91 -24.01 11.98
N ARG A 70 0.85 -23.21 11.83
CA ARG A 70 0.92 -21.79 11.47
C ARG A 70 0.20 -20.86 12.47
N PRO A 71 0.53 -20.92 13.77
CA PRO A 71 -0.07 -20.02 14.77
C PRO A 71 0.30 -18.55 14.52
N ASP A 72 1.36 -18.28 13.75
CA ASP A 72 1.77 -16.94 13.32
C ASP A 72 0.72 -16.20 12.48
N LEU A 73 -0.28 -16.91 11.94
CA LEU A 73 -1.38 -16.31 11.19
C LEU A 73 -2.55 -15.87 12.08
N GLY A 74 -2.59 -16.30 13.34
CA GLY A 74 -3.74 -16.04 14.23
C GLY A 74 -3.80 -14.64 14.80
N GLU A 75 -2.65 -14.06 15.12
CA GLU A 75 -2.58 -12.73 15.75
C GLU A 75 -2.31 -11.63 14.72
N PRO A 76 -3.05 -10.50 14.75
CA PRO A 76 -2.75 -9.35 13.91
C PRO A 76 -1.34 -8.79 14.14
N PRO A 77 -0.66 -8.27 13.10
CA PRO A 77 0.63 -7.59 13.25
C PRO A 77 0.48 -6.33 14.10
N GLY A 78 1.47 -6.07 14.97
CA GLY A 78 1.58 -4.84 15.74
C GLY A 78 2.43 -3.78 15.03
N TRP A 79 2.20 -2.50 15.36
CA TRP A 79 3.01 -1.39 14.89
C TRP A 79 4.44 -1.44 15.42
N GLN A 80 5.40 -1.15 14.55
CA GLN A 80 6.82 -1.04 14.89
C GLN A 80 7.39 0.19 14.21
N ALA A 81 7.83 1.19 14.99
CA ALA A 81 8.40 2.43 14.48
C ALA A 81 7.57 3.10 13.36
N GLY A 82 6.25 3.16 13.52
CA GLY A 82 5.33 3.74 12.53
C GLY A 82 5.11 2.89 11.28
N VAL A 83 5.54 1.63 11.28
CA VAL A 83 5.27 0.66 10.22
C VAL A 83 4.33 -0.41 10.76
N LEU A 84 3.19 -0.59 10.10
CA LEU A 84 2.31 -1.72 10.33
C LEU A 84 2.68 -2.79 9.28
N PRO A 85 3.38 -3.87 9.66
CA PRO A 85 3.77 -4.87 8.68
C PRO A 85 2.54 -5.61 8.14
N GLU A 86 2.55 -5.92 6.85
CA GLU A 86 1.50 -6.70 6.22
C GLU A 86 1.83 -8.20 6.27
N SER A 87 1.08 -8.95 7.08
CA SER A 87 1.19 -10.41 7.09
C SER A 87 0.52 -10.97 5.84
N LYS A 88 1.34 -11.36 4.83
CA LYS A 88 0.89 -11.77 3.49
C LYS A 88 -0.37 -12.63 3.54
N TYR A 89 -0.38 -13.75 4.26
CA TYR A 89 -1.52 -14.69 4.25
C TYR A 89 -2.57 -14.44 5.33
N GLN A 90 -2.45 -13.37 6.12
CA GLN A 90 -3.53 -12.95 7.01
C GLN A 90 -4.38 -11.86 6.35
N THR A 91 -3.74 -10.94 5.62
CA THR A 91 -4.38 -9.77 5.03
C THR A 91 -4.86 -10.02 3.60
N PHE A 92 -4.10 -10.81 2.84
CA PHE A 92 -4.38 -11.11 1.45
C PHE A 92 -5.44 -12.20 1.34
N ARG A 93 -6.62 -11.86 0.80
CA ARG A 93 -7.74 -12.77 0.57
C ARG A 93 -8.32 -12.49 -0.81
N HIS A 94 -8.30 -13.46 -1.72
CA HIS A 94 -8.85 -13.26 -3.08
C HIS A 94 -10.36 -13.00 -3.10
N ASP A 95 -11.06 -13.42 -2.04
CA ASP A 95 -12.49 -13.23 -1.84
C ASP A 95 -12.86 -11.87 -1.21
N LEU A 96 -11.86 -11.04 -0.89
CA LEU A 96 -12.03 -9.60 -0.62
C LEU A 96 -11.78 -8.82 -1.91
N LEU A 97 -12.84 -8.32 -2.54
CA LEU A 97 -12.72 -7.65 -3.84
C LEU A 97 -12.25 -6.19 -3.74
N LEU A 98 -12.36 -5.58 -2.56
CA LEU A 98 -11.85 -4.22 -2.32
C LEU A 98 -10.33 -4.26 -2.22
N GLY A 99 -9.66 -3.32 -2.90
CA GLY A 99 -8.20 -3.25 -2.90
C GLY A 99 -7.62 -2.68 -1.60
N SER A 100 -6.40 -3.06 -1.24
CA SER A 100 -5.69 -2.46 -0.11
C SER A 100 -4.87 -1.24 -0.57
N PHE A 101 -5.19 -0.03 -0.11
CA PHE A 101 -4.25 1.09 -0.15
C PHE A 101 -3.36 1.06 1.09
N HIS A 102 -2.07 0.79 0.90
CA HIS A 102 -1.10 0.76 1.99
C HIS A 102 0.02 1.79 1.76
N PRO A 103 0.16 2.83 2.60
CA PRO A 103 1.09 3.96 2.38
C PRO A 103 2.54 3.56 2.17
N GLY A 104 3.02 2.51 2.85
CA GLY A 104 4.38 1.97 2.70
C GLY A 104 4.71 1.25 1.39
N HIS A 105 3.72 0.94 0.54
CA HIS A 105 3.95 0.30 -0.76
C HIS A 105 4.17 1.31 -1.89
N ARG A 106 4.66 0.84 -3.04
CA ARG A 106 4.85 1.64 -4.26
C ARG A 106 3.53 2.07 -4.88
N GLY A 107 3.52 3.14 -5.70
CA GLY A 107 2.29 3.65 -6.30
C GLY A 107 1.54 2.64 -7.19
N LYS A 108 2.23 1.62 -7.70
CA LYS A 108 1.63 0.56 -8.54
C LYS A 108 0.78 -0.43 -7.74
N TRP A 109 0.90 -0.41 -6.42
CA TRP A 109 0.15 -1.28 -5.51
C TRP A 109 -1.36 -1.06 -5.62
N SER A 110 -1.84 0.18 -5.70
CA SER A 110 -3.30 0.42 -5.71
C SER A 110 -3.98 -0.16 -6.96
N ALA A 111 -3.36 -0.01 -8.14
CA ALA A 111 -3.88 -0.63 -9.36
C ALA A 111 -3.74 -2.15 -9.34
N HIS A 112 -2.65 -2.68 -8.78
CA HIS A 112 -2.45 -4.12 -8.57
C HIS A 112 -3.56 -4.74 -7.72
N GLU A 113 -3.88 -4.11 -6.58
CA GLU A 113 -4.93 -4.56 -5.66
C GLU A 113 -6.33 -4.51 -6.30
N LEU A 114 -6.66 -3.43 -7.02
CA LEU A 114 -7.93 -3.38 -7.76
C LEU A 114 -7.97 -4.39 -8.92
N CYS A 115 -6.82 -4.78 -9.46
CA CYS A 115 -6.75 -5.83 -10.48
C CYS A 115 -7.14 -7.20 -9.91
N HIS A 116 -6.76 -7.52 -8.66
CA HIS A 116 -7.26 -8.71 -7.96
C HIS A 116 -8.79 -8.68 -7.87
N GLY A 117 -9.36 -7.57 -7.39
CA GLY A 117 -10.81 -7.42 -7.29
C GLY A 117 -11.55 -7.60 -8.63
N LEU A 118 -10.98 -7.08 -9.72
CA LEU A 118 -11.55 -7.20 -11.07
C LEU A 118 -11.44 -8.61 -11.66
N ALA A 119 -10.35 -9.33 -11.36
CA ALA A 119 -10.19 -10.73 -11.74
C ALA A 119 -11.18 -11.62 -10.96
N GLY A 120 -11.33 -11.32 -9.67
CA GLY A 120 -12.17 -12.08 -8.75
C GLY A 120 -11.50 -13.37 -8.29
N PHE A 121 -12.30 -14.31 -7.80
CA PHE A 121 -11.83 -15.58 -7.24
C PHE A 121 -12.72 -16.74 -7.66
N ALA A 122 -12.16 -17.95 -7.65
CA ALA A 122 -12.93 -19.18 -7.86
C ALA A 122 -13.08 -19.96 -6.56
N TRP A 123 -14.30 -20.37 -6.26
CA TRP A 123 -14.64 -21.18 -5.10
C TRP A 123 -15.86 -22.04 -5.38
N LYS A 124 -15.90 -23.24 -4.80
CA LYS A 124 -17.08 -24.11 -4.79
C LYS A 124 -17.07 -25.04 -3.58
N PRO A 125 -18.24 -25.53 -3.11
CA PRO A 125 -18.30 -26.51 -2.03
C PRO A 125 -17.48 -27.77 -2.36
N GLY A 126 -16.74 -28.27 -1.36
CA GLY A 126 -15.92 -29.48 -1.51
C GLY A 126 -14.74 -29.36 -2.48
N ALA A 127 -14.31 -28.14 -2.82
CA ALA A 127 -13.10 -27.91 -3.61
C ALA A 127 -11.86 -28.54 -2.94
N THR A 128 -10.95 -29.08 -3.76
CA THR A 128 -9.71 -29.69 -3.26
C THR A 128 -8.64 -28.63 -2.99
N PRO A 129 -7.60 -28.93 -2.19
CA PRO A 129 -6.46 -28.02 -2.02
C PRO A 129 -5.80 -27.64 -3.35
N LEU A 130 -5.73 -28.56 -4.31
CA LEU A 130 -5.22 -28.26 -5.65
C LEU A 130 -6.13 -27.28 -6.39
N PHE A 131 -7.46 -27.39 -6.27
CA PHE A 131 -8.38 -26.41 -6.84
C PHE A 131 -8.11 -25.01 -6.27
N HIS A 132 -8.01 -24.88 -4.95
CA HIS A 132 -7.74 -23.58 -4.32
C HIS A 132 -6.38 -23.01 -4.73
N ALA A 133 -5.35 -23.87 -4.85
CA ALA A 133 -4.03 -23.43 -5.30
C ALA A 133 -4.04 -22.91 -6.74
N LEU A 134 -4.78 -23.58 -7.64
CA LEU A 134 -4.91 -23.15 -9.02
C LEU A 134 -5.80 -21.92 -9.16
N ALA A 135 -6.87 -21.80 -8.37
CA ALA A 135 -7.72 -20.62 -8.32
C ALA A 135 -6.93 -19.38 -7.86
N ALA A 136 -6.14 -19.50 -6.79
CA ALA A 136 -5.28 -18.43 -6.30
C ALA A 136 -4.24 -18.02 -7.36
N ARG A 137 -3.59 -19.00 -7.98
CA ARG A 137 -2.64 -18.76 -9.09
C ARG A 137 -3.27 -18.00 -10.26
N LEU A 138 -4.51 -18.34 -10.64
CA LEU A 138 -5.23 -17.62 -11.69
C LEU A 138 -5.56 -16.19 -11.28
N ALA A 139 -6.02 -15.98 -10.05
CA ALA A 139 -6.32 -14.66 -9.50
C ALA A 139 -5.08 -13.76 -9.36
N GLU A 140 -3.88 -14.35 -9.30
CA GLU A 140 -2.58 -13.66 -9.28
C GLU A 140 -2.00 -13.35 -10.68
N ALA A 141 -2.33 -14.17 -11.68
CA ALA A 141 -1.60 -14.16 -12.95
C ALA A 141 -1.58 -12.77 -13.62
N LEU A 142 -2.72 -12.09 -13.69
CA LEU A 142 -2.80 -10.76 -14.28
C LEU A 142 -2.28 -9.64 -13.35
N PRO A 143 -2.61 -9.60 -12.04
CA PRO A 143 -2.01 -8.63 -11.12
C PRO A 143 -0.47 -8.65 -11.10
N VAL A 144 0.14 -9.84 -11.16
CA VAL A 144 1.60 -10.00 -11.27
C VAL A 144 2.09 -9.50 -12.64
N ALA A 145 1.37 -9.81 -13.71
CA ALA A 145 1.71 -9.29 -15.03
C ALA A 145 1.64 -7.75 -15.09
N LEU A 146 0.64 -7.17 -14.44
CA LEU A 146 0.49 -5.73 -14.28
C LEU A 146 1.71 -5.15 -13.56
N TRP A 147 2.09 -5.71 -12.42
CA TRP A 147 3.18 -5.20 -11.58
C TRP A 147 4.57 -5.25 -12.25
N TYR A 148 4.87 -6.31 -13.00
CA TYR A 148 6.22 -6.54 -13.56
C TYR A 148 6.37 -6.15 -15.03
N PHE A 149 5.26 -6.02 -15.78
CA PHE A 149 5.29 -5.74 -17.22
C PHE A 149 4.35 -4.60 -17.62
N LEU A 150 3.05 -4.70 -17.36
CA LEU A 150 2.10 -3.77 -17.98
C LEU A 150 2.21 -2.34 -17.40
N ASP A 151 2.53 -2.19 -16.11
CA ASP A 151 2.81 -0.88 -15.52
C ASP A 151 4.16 -0.30 -15.91
N GLU A 152 5.04 -1.11 -16.50
CA GLU A 152 6.32 -0.66 -17.04
C GLU A 152 6.17 -0.07 -18.45
N ALA A 153 5.05 -0.36 -19.13
CA ALA A 153 4.75 0.17 -20.45
C ALA A 153 4.54 1.70 -20.39
N GLY A 154 5.53 2.44 -20.88
CA GLY A 154 5.52 3.90 -20.89
C GLY A 154 5.68 4.54 -19.51
N LEU A 155 6.25 3.84 -18.52
CA LEU A 155 6.44 4.42 -17.19
C LEU A 155 7.52 5.50 -17.21
N ALA A 156 7.20 6.71 -16.73
CA ALA A 156 8.21 7.74 -16.53
C ALA A 156 9.20 7.34 -15.43
N ARG A 157 10.50 7.45 -15.73
CA ARG A 157 11.61 7.09 -14.84
C ARG A 157 12.55 8.27 -14.66
N CYS A 158 13.29 8.27 -13.56
CA CYS A 158 14.38 9.23 -13.40
C CYS A 158 15.49 8.97 -14.42
N SER A 159 16.37 9.96 -14.62
CA SER A 159 17.48 9.89 -15.58
C SER A 159 18.40 8.67 -15.40
N GLN A 160 18.55 8.16 -14.17
CA GLN A 160 19.35 6.98 -13.85
C GLN A 160 18.76 5.69 -14.41
N HIS A 161 17.43 5.59 -14.42
CA HIS A 161 16.70 4.37 -14.76
C HIS A 161 15.97 4.48 -16.11
N ALA A 162 16.04 5.61 -16.78
CA ALA A 162 15.44 5.83 -18.10
C ALA A 162 16.01 4.83 -19.11
N GLY A 163 15.13 4.15 -19.86
CA GLY A 163 15.52 3.08 -20.80
C GLY A 163 15.98 1.76 -20.17
N GLY A 164 16.00 1.67 -18.84
CA GLY A 164 16.28 0.44 -18.08
C GLY A 164 15.08 -0.52 -18.02
N GLY A 165 15.29 -1.67 -17.38
CA GLY A 165 14.24 -2.64 -17.08
C GLY A 165 13.47 -2.34 -15.78
N PRO A 166 12.54 -3.24 -15.37
CA PRO A 166 11.85 -3.15 -14.09
C PRO A 166 12.85 -3.19 -12.93
N LEU A 167 12.59 -2.37 -11.92
CA LEU A 167 13.37 -2.32 -10.68
C LEU A 167 12.90 -3.45 -9.75
N HIS A 168 13.21 -4.71 -10.08
CA HIS A 168 12.73 -5.93 -9.40
C HIS A 168 12.94 -5.92 -7.87
N GLY A 169 12.06 -5.26 -7.13
CA GLY A 169 12.14 -5.12 -5.67
C GLY A 169 12.83 -3.82 -5.21
N ASP A 170 13.64 -3.18 -6.05
CA ASP A 170 14.34 -1.95 -5.67
C ASP A 170 13.40 -0.73 -5.69
N PHE A 171 13.39 0.02 -4.59
CA PHE A 171 12.66 1.27 -4.46
C PHE A 171 13.53 2.45 -4.90
N CYS A 172 12.98 3.32 -5.75
CA CYS A 172 13.61 4.58 -6.14
C CYS A 172 12.60 5.72 -6.02
N ALA A 173 12.76 6.57 -5.00
CA ALA A 173 11.88 7.72 -4.75
C ALA A 173 11.76 8.64 -5.97
N ARG A 174 12.86 8.89 -6.70
CA ARG A 174 12.88 9.72 -7.91
C ARG A 174 12.09 9.11 -9.07
N CYS A 175 12.05 7.78 -9.18
CA CYS A 175 11.20 7.11 -10.17
C CYS A 175 9.72 7.20 -9.79
N GLU A 176 9.38 7.05 -8.50
CA GLU A 176 7.99 7.23 -8.06
C GLU A 176 7.53 8.69 -8.24
N GLU A 177 8.41 9.68 -8.03
CA GLU A 177 8.14 11.09 -8.33
C GLU A 177 7.99 11.34 -9.84
N ALA A 178 8.91 10.85 -10.66
CA ALA A 178 8.85 10.99 -12.11
C ALA A 178 7.55 10.39 -12.69
N ALA A 179 7.10 9.26 -12.14
CA ALA A 179 5.86 8.59 -12.54
C ALA A 179 4.60 9.44 -12.32
N LEU A 180 4.63 10.45 -11.42
CA LEU A 180 3.51 11.37 -11.21
C LEU A 180 3.26 12.28 -12.41
N ALA A 181 4.25 12.48 -13.29
CA ALA A 181 4.07 13.21 -14.54
C ALA A 181 3.20 12.43 -15.57
N GLY A 182 2.91 11.17 -15.29
CA GLY A 182 2.15 10.28 -16.16
C GLY A 182 3.03 9.52 -17.16
N PRO A 183 2.40 8.76 -18.08
CA PRO A 183 3.14 7.91 -19.00
C PRO A 183 3.90 8.71 -20.07
N VAL A 184 5.03 8.16 -20.52
CA VAL A 184 5.88 8.67 -21.58
C VAL A 184 5.90 7.72 -22.77
N ASP A 185 6.15 8.25 -23.97
CA ASP A 185 6.42 7.43 -25.15
C ASP A 185 7.94 7.19 -25.28
N ASP A 186 8.37 5.99 -24.92
CA ASP A 186 9.77 5.56 -24.97
C ASP A 186 10.05 4.51 -26.08
N GLY A 187 9.03 4.19 -26.89
CA GLY A 187 9.10 3.14 -27.91
C GLY A 187 9.23 1.70 -27.38
N ALA A 188 9.28 1.49 -26.05
CA ALA A 188 9.39 0.17 -25.43
C ALA A 188 8.05 -0.36 -24.90
N ALA A 189 7.00 0.47 -24.87
CA ALA A 189 5.67 0.09 -24.38
C ALA A 189 5.11 -1.18 -25.03
N GLU A 190 5.23 -1.33 -26.36
CA GLU A 190 4.72 -2.50 -27.09
C GLU A 190 5.37 -3.80 -26.61
N ARG A 191 6.70 -3.80 -26.39
CA ARG A 191 7.44 -4.95 -25.85
C ARG A 191 6.89 -5.36 -24.48
N TRP A 192 6.68 -4.39 -23.58
CA TRP A 192 6.16 -4.67 -22.24
C TRP A 192 4.76 -5.27 -22.25
N LEU A 193 3.88 -4.77 -23.13
CA LEU A 193 2.54 -5.32 -23.32
C LEU A 193 2.59 -6.75 -23.88
N GLU A 194 3.45 -7.01 -24.86
CA GLU A 194 3.66 -8.35 -25.42
C GLU A 194 4.21 -9.35 -24.39
N GLU A 195 5.23 -8.96 -23.61
CA GLU A 195 5.83 -9.79 -22.58
C GLU A 195 4.84 -10.10 -21.45
N GLY A 196 4.09 -9.11 -20.98
CA GLY A 196 3.05 -9.27 -19.96
C GLY A 196 1.94 -10.21 -20.42
N ARG A 197 1.45 -10.04 -21.66
CA ARG A 197 0.47 -10.96 -22.26
C ARG A 197 1.01 -12.38 -22.35
N ALA A 198 2.24 -12.53 -22.83
CA ALA A 198 2.86 -13.84 -22.99
C ALA A 198 3.08 -14.53 -21.63
N PHE A 199 3.38 -13.77 -20.57
CA PHE A 199 3.44 -14.30 -19.21
C PHE A 199 2.09 -14.88 -18.77
N VAL A 200 1.00 -14.13 -18.89
CA VAL A 200 -0.34 -14.60 -18.49
C VAL A 200 -0.75 -15.86 -19.26
N LEU A 201 -0.52 -15.89 -20.59
CA LEU A 201 -0.85 -17.07 -21.40
C LEU A 201 -0.07 -18.32 -20.99
N ARG A 202 1.19 -18.17 -20.59
CA ARG A 202 2.00 -19.30 -20.07
C ARG A 202 1.52 -19.76 -18.69
N GLU A 203 1.05 -18.85 -17.84
CA GLU A 203 0.41 -19.20 -16.58
C GLU A 203 -0.90 -19.99 -16.80
N LEU A 204 -1.74 -19.57 -17.75
CA LEU A 204 -2.96 -20.29 -18.12
C LEU A 204 -2.67 -21.71 -18.64
N ASP A 205 -1.67 -21.87 -19.52
CA ASP A 205 -1.24 -23.21 -20.00
C ASP A 205 -0.73 -24.09 -18.84
N ALA A 206 0.04 -23.52 -17.92
CA ALA A 206 0.55 -24.24 -16.77
C ALA A 206 -0.56 -24.66 -15.78
N VAL A 207 -1.61 -23.86 -15.61
CA VAL A 207 -2.80 -24.23 -14.85
C VAL A 207 -3.54 -25.39 -15.51
N GLU A 208 -3.75 -25.35 -16.83
CA GLU A 208 -4.41 -26.43 -17.55
C GLU A 208 -3.61 -27.75 -17.48
N ARG A 209 -2.29 -27.67 -17.63
CA ARG A 209 -1.41 -28.82 -17.40
C ARG A 209 -1.52 -29.36 -15.98
N SER A 210 -1.60 -28.48 -14.99
CA SER A 210 -1.75 -28.89 -13.58
C SER A 210 -3.06 -29.64 -13.34
N ARG A 211 -4.16 -29.19 -13.96
CA ARG A 211 -5.47 -29.88 -13.92
C ARG A 211 -5.37 -31.29 -14.49
N ARG A 212 -4.78 -31.42 -15.69
CA ARG A 212 -4.63 -32.70 -16.39
C ARG A 212 -3.73 -33.68 -15.64
N GLU A 213 -2.66 -33.18 -15.03
CA GLU A 213 -1.69 -34.01 -14.31
C GLU A 213 -2.09 -34.31 -12.86
N GLY A 214 -3.11 -33.63 -12.32
CA GLY A 214 -3.55 -33.79 -10.93
C GLY A 214 -2.52 -33.30 -9.90
N ARG A 215 -1.59 -32.43 -10.30
CA ARG A 215 -0.52 -31.88 -9.47
C ARG A 215 -0.11 -30.50 -9.97
N SER A 216 0.49 -29.69 -9.10
CA SER A 216 0.97 -28.37 -9.49
C SER A 216 2.14 -28.47 -10.49
N VAL A 217 2.04 -27.73 -11.59
CA VAL A 217 3.05 -27.62 -12.64
C VAL A 217 3.51 -26.16 -12.73
N ALA A 218 4.73 -25.89 -12.27
CA ALA A 218 5.26 -24.54 -12.22
C ALA A 218 5.63 -23.99 -13.62
N HIS A 219 5.40 -22.69 -13.81
CA HIS A 219 6.05 -21.87 -14.84
C HIS A 219 6.84 -20.80 -14.07
N ARG A 220 8.16 -20.76 -14.27
CA ARG A 220 9.06 -19.85 -13.55
C ARG A 220 9.63 -18.81 -14.49
N LEU A 221 9.59 -17.55 -14.07
CA LEU A 221 10.21 -16.45 -14.80
C LEU A 221 11.03 -15.61 -13.83
N GLY A 222 12.35 -15.83 -13.83
CA GLY A 222 13.25 -15.24 -12.84
C GLY A 222 12.84 -15.65 -11.42
N PRO A 223 12.58 -14.70 -10.50
CA PRO A 223 12.13 -15.00 -9.14
C PRO A 223 10.63 -15.33 -9.03
N LEU A 224 9.84 -15.23 -10.12
CA LEU A 224 8.40 -15.40 -10.09
C LEU A 224 8.01 -16.88 -10.19
N ASP A 225 7.27 -17.39 -9.20
CA ASP A 225 6.73 -18.75 -9.15
C ASP A 225 5.31 -18.75 -8.55
N LEU A 226 4.30 -18.47 -9.40
CA LEU A 226 2.90 -18.42 -8.95
C LEU A 226 2.33 -19.79 -8.57
N ALA A 227 2.97 -20.88 -8.98
CA ALA A 227 2.61 -22.21 -8.52
C ALA A 227 2.95 -22.39 -7.03
N SER A 228 4.10 -21.87 -6.60
CA SER A 228 4.47 -21.84 -5.17
C SER A 228 3.55 -20.91 -4.38
N ASP A 229 3.25 -19.71 -4.90
CA ASP A 229 2.35 -18.76 -4.22
C ASP A 229 0.93 -19.34 -4.05
N GLY A 230 0.38 -19.97 -5.09
CA GLY A 230 -0.93 -20.60 -5.03
C GLY A 230 -0.98 -21.76 -4.02
N LEU A 231 0.06 -22.59 -3.95
CA LEU A 231 0.15 -23.66 -2.94
C LEU A 231 0.22 -23.08 -1.52
N ALA A 232 1.00 -22.02 -1.31
CA ALA A 232 1.09 -21.35 -0.03
C ALA A 232 -0.24 -20.70 0.38
N TYR A 233 -0.97 -20.09 -0.56
CA TYR A 233 -2.32 -19.57 -0.32
C TYR A 233 -3.29 -20.68 0.09
N ALA A 234 -3.33 -21.79 -0.65
CA ALA A 234 -4.20 -22.92 -0.33
C ALA A 234 -3.87 -23.56 1.02
N ALA A 235 -2.59 -23.62 1.39
CA ALA A 235 -2.16 -24.09 2.70
C ALA A 235 -2.57 -23.13 3.82
N ALA A 236 -2.44 -21.82 3.61
CA ALA A 236 -2.73 -20.82 4.63
C ALA A 236 -4.23 -20.55 4.83
N HIS A 237 -5.05 -20.71 3.80
CA HIS A 237 -6.48 -20.42 3.85
C HIS A 237 -7.37 -21.66 3.76
N GLY A 238 -6.79 -22.86 3.59
CA GLY A 238 -7.54 -24.11 3.40
C GLY A 238 -8.65 -24.35 4.42
N PRO A 239 -8.39 -24.28 5.74
CA PRO A 239 -9.42 -24.47 6.75
C PRO A 239 -10.59 -23.46 6.61
N ARG A 240 -10.27 -22.17 6.46
CA ARG A 240 -11.29 -21.13 6.21
C ARG A 240 -12.06 -21.37 4.91
N LEU A 241 -11.39 -21.68 3.81
CA LEU A 241 -12.03 -21.90 2.51
C LEU A 241 -12.94 -23.12 2.50
N GLY A 242 -12.72 -24.08 3.40
CA GLY A 242 -13.59 -25.24 3.61
C GLY A 242 -14.64 -25.08 4.71
N SER A 243 -14.75 -23.90 5.34
CA SER A 243 -15.69 -23.64 6.45
C SER A 243 -17.13 -23.40 5.97
N GLU A 244 -18.09 -23.60 6.87
CA GLU A 244 -19.50 -23.29 6.64
C GLU A 244 -19.71 -21.78 6.45
N GLU A 245 -18.91 -20.95 7.13
CA GLU A 245 -18.94 -19.51 7.00
C GLU A 245 -18.53 -19.05 5.60
N MET A 246 -17.54 -19.70 4.96
CA MET A 246 -17.17 -19.38 3.58
C MET A 246 -18.29 -19.76 2.60
N GLU A 247 -18.92 -20.92 2.79
CA GLU A 247 -20.08 -21.31 1.97
C GLU A 247 -21.22 -20.30 2.13
N ARG A 248 -21.52 -19.91 3.37
CA ARG A 248 -22.52 -18.87 3.65
C ARG A 248 -22.15 -17.54 3.01
N TYR A 249 -20.91 -17.08 3.16
CA TYR A 249 -20.42 -15.84 2.57
C TYR A 249 -20.64 -15.82 1.05
N VAL A 250 -20.19 -16.87 0.35
CA VAL A 250 -20.37 -16.95 -1.11
C VAL A 250 -21.85 -16.99 -1.47
N SER A 251 -22.65 -17.81 -0.78
CA SER A 251 -24.07 -17.97 -1.11
C SER A 251 -24.91 -16.71 -0.86
N ALA A 252 -24.59 -15.92 0.16
CA ALA A 252 -25.34 -14.74 0.55
C ALA A 252 -24.94 -13.49 -0.25
N PHE A 253 -23.63 -13.28 -0.48
CA PHE A 253 -23.14 -12.00 -1.01
C PHE A 253 -22.83 -11.99 -2.50
N PHE A 254 -22.76 -13.15 -3.16
CA PHE A 254 -22.36 -13.24 -4.56
C PHE A 254 -23.45 -13.81 -5.47
N ALA A 255 -23.68 -13.09 -6.56
CA ALA A 255 -24.50 -13.47 -7.70
C ALA A 255 -23.64 -13.53 -8.98
N PRO A 256 -24.16 -14.08 -10.09
CA PRO A 256 -23.44 -14.13 -11.35
C PRO A 256 -22.88 -12.75 -11.78
N GLY A 257 -21.59 -12.71 -12.10
CA GLY A 257 -20.91 -11.48 -12.53
C GLY A 257 -20.33 -10.63 -11.38
N GLN A 258 -20.47 -11.04 -10.12
CA GLN A 258 -19.98 -10.29 -8.95
C GLN A 258 -18.56 -10.68 -8.51
N GLY A 259 -17.72 -11.17 -9.43
CA GLY A 259 -16.33 -11.52 -9.12
C GLY A 259 -16.13 -12.89 -8.47
N HIS A 260 -17.20 -13.60 -8.10
CA HIS A 260 -17.14 -15.04 -7.80
C HIS A 260 -17.29 -15.87 -9.09
N HIS A 261 -16.43 -16.87 -9.24
CA HIS A 261 -16.46 -17.83 -10.34
C HIS A 261 -16.69 -19.26 -9.82
N PRO A 262 -17.59 -20.03 -10.44
CA PRO A 262 -17.93 -21.38 -9.96
C PRO A 262 -16.82 -22.42 -10.22
N ASP A 263 -15.91 -22.14 -11.16
CA ASP A 263 -14.83 -23.03 -11.55
C ASP A 263 -13.61 -22.28 -12.12
N LEU A 264 -12.56 -23.03 -12.42
CA LEU A 264 -11.30 -22.51 -12.96
C LEU A 264 -11.44 -22.02 -14.41
N ASP A 265 -12.40 -22.54 -15.18
CA ASP A 265 -12.60 -22.15 -16.58
C ASP A 265 -13.23 -20.75 -16.66
N ALA A 266 -14.23 -20.47 -15.82
CA ALA A 266 -14.84 -19.16 -15.68
C ALA A 266 -13.82 -18.10 -15.24
N LEU A 267 -12.99 -18.40 -14.22
CA LEU A 267 -11.94 -17.50 -13.77
C LEU A 267 -10.86 -17.31 -14.86
N SER A 268 -10.43 -18.36 -15.54
CA SER A 268 -9.47 -18.27 -16.65
C SER A 268 -9.99 -17.39 -17.79
N ALA A 269 -11.27 -17.53 -18.14
CA ALA A 269 -11.91 -16.69 -19.15
C ALA A 269 -11.92 -15.22 -18.75
N ARG A 270 -12.21 -14.92 -17.47
CA ARG A 270 -12.15 -13.54 -16.94
C ARG A 270 -10.74 -12.96 -16.97
N VAL A 271 -9.74 -13.73 -16.55
CA VAL A 271 -8.33 -13.31 -16.59
C VAL A 271 -7.89 -13.00 -18.03
N LEU A 272 -8.29 -13.84 -18.99
CA LEU A 272 -7.99 -13.62 -20.41
C LEU A 272 -8.70 -12.38 -20.98
N GLU A 273 -9.98 -12.18 -20.64
CA GLU A 273 -10.74 -10.98 -21.04
C GLU A 273 -10.03 -9.70 -20.57
N LEU A 274 -9.65 -9.64 -19.30
CA LEU A 274 -8.94 -8.49 -18.73
C LEU A 274 -7.56 -8.31 -19.36
N THR A 275 -6.84 -9.40 -19.60
CA THR A 275 -5.53 -9.36 -20.28
C THR A 275 -5.67 -8.75 -21.67
N ASP A 276 -6.60 -9.26 -22.47
CA ASP A 276 -6.84 -8.75 -23.82
C ASP A 276 -7.31 -7.27 -23.79
N ALA A 277 -8.05 -6.86 -22.76
CA ALA A 277 -8.44 -5.46 -22.60
C ALA A 277 -7.24 -4.54 -22.35
N LEU A 278 -6.30 -4.96 -21.50
CA LEU A 278 -5.11 -4.18 -21.17
C LEU A 278 -4.07 -4.19 -22.30
N THR A 279 -3.89 -5.31 -22.99
CA THR A 279 -2.80 -5.46 -23.96
C THR A 279 -3.23 -5.24 -25.41
N LEU A 280 -4.51 -5.45 -25.74
CA LEU A 280 -5.03 -5.32 -27.10
C LEU A 280 -6.11 -4.24 -27.24
N GLY A 281 -6.43 -3.53 -26.15
CA GLY A 281 -7.48 -2.49 -26.15
C GLY A 281 -8.90 -3.02 -26.37
N ARG A 282 -9.14 -4.32 -26.13
CA ARG A 282 -10.49 -4.89 -26.21
C ARG A 282 -11.37 -4.39 -25.06
N PRO A 283 -12.70 -4.30 -25.24
CA PRO A 283 -13.58 -3.99 -24.12
C PRO A 283 -13.59 -5.14 -23.10
N ALA A 284 -13.58 -4.80 -21.82
CA ALA A 284 -13.90 -5.72 -20.72
C ALA A 284 -15.14 -5.24 -19.96
N ALA A 285 -16.01 -6.18 -19.61
CA ALA A 285 -17.21 -5.91 -18.84
C ALA A 285 -16.87 -5.52 -17.39
N PRO A 286 -17.54 -4.51 -16.81
CA PRO A 286 -17.47 -4.25 -15.37
C PRO A 286 -18.11 -5.42 -14.60
N LEU A 287 -17.76 -5.57 -13.33
CA LEU A 287 -18.45 -6.50 -12.44
C LEU A 287 -19.88 -6.01 -12.16
N ALA A 288 -20.79 -6.96 -11.91
CA ALA A 288 -22.20 -6.71 -11.66
C ALA A 288 -22.49 -6.29 -10.20
N GLY A 289 -21.91 -5.18 -9.75
CA GLY A 289 -22.15 -4.63 -8.42
C GLY A 289 -21.89 -3.13 -8.34
N ASP A 290 -22.32 -2.53 -7.24
CA ASP A 290 -22.05 -1.13 -6.92
C ASP A 290 -21.23 -1.02 -5.63
N ARG A 291 -20.93 0.21 -5.25
CA ARG A 291 -20.14 0.48 -4.04
C ARG A 291 -20.76 -0.14 -2.79
N TRP A 292 -22.08 -0.09 -2.63
CA TRP A 292 -22.74 -0.58 -1.42
C TRP A 292 -22.77 -2.09 -1.36
N ARG A 293 -22.90 -2.77 -2.50
CA ARG A 293 -22.72 -4.24 -2.58
C ARG A 293 -21.36 -4.66 -2.02
N TRP A 294 -20.27 -3.98 -2.39
CA TRP A 294 -18.93 -4.34 -1.91
C TRP A 294 -18.71 -4.00 -0.45
N ILE A 295 -19.30 -2.91 0.04
CA ILE A 295 -19.26 -2.54 1.46
C ILE A 295 -19.99 -3.59 2.31
N THR A 296 -21.21 -3.98 1.92
CA THR A 296 -21.95 -4.97 2.71
C THR A 296 -21.36 -6.36 2.61
N GLN A 297 -20.74 -6.72 1.49
CA GLN A 297 -19.94 -7.92 1.35
C GLN A 297 -18.73 -7.92 2.32
N ASP A 298 -17.96 -6.84 2.35
CA ASP A 298 -16.81 -6.72 3.27
C ASP A 298 -17.26 -6.82 4.74
N LEU A 299 -18.29 -6.07 5.14
CA LEU A 299 -18.86 -6.15 6.50
C LEU A 299 -19.43 -7.54 6.81
N GLY A 300 -20.14 -8.16 5.87
CA GLY A 300 -20.66 -9.52 6.01
C GLY A 300 -19.56 -10.54 6.26
N SER A 301 -18.43 -10.43 5.55
CA SER A 301 -17.27 -11.30 5.79
C SER A 301 -16.69 -11.14 7.20
N ARG A 302 -16.68 -9.90 7.73
CA ARG A 302 -16.18 -9.60 9.08
C ARG A 302 -17.13 -10.10 10.16
N LEU A 303 -18.44 -9.95 9.97
CA LEU A 303 -19.43 -10.50 10.89
C LEU A 303 -19.42 -12.04 10.89
N LEU A 304 -19.17 -12.67 9.74
CA LEU A 304 -18.96 -14.12 9.65
C LEU A 304 -17.70 -14.59 10.38
N GLU A 305 -16.63 -13.79 10.37
CA GLU A 305 -15.42 -14.04 11.16
C GLU A 305 -15.71 -13.98 12.67
N VAL A 306 -16.47 -12.97 13.13
CA VAL A 306 -16.94 -12.93 14.53
C VAL A 306 -17.84 -14.11 14.86
N ARG A 307 -18.78 -14.44 13.97
CA ARG A 307 -19.74 -15.54 14.14
C ARG A 307 -19.03 -16.89 14.31
N ALA A 308 -17.95 -17.13 13.56
CA ALA A 308 -17.16 -18.36 13.63
C ALA A 308 -16.56 -18.64 15.02
N ASP A 309 -16.37 -17.62 15.85
CA ASP A 309 -15.88 -17.74 17.24
C ASP A 309 -17.00 -17.66 18.30
N CYS A 310 -18.26 -17.65 17.88
CA CYS A 310 -19.41 -17.56 18.77
C CYS A 310 -20.19 -18.89 18.87
N ASP A 311 -20.99 -19.04 19.92
CA ASP A 311 -21.92 -20.15 20.11
C ASP A 311 -23.26 -19.71 20.74
N GLY A 312 -24.27 -20.57 20.67
CA GLY A 312 -25.57 -20.34 21.31
C GLY A 312 -26.46 -19.30 20.61
N GLU A 313 -27.29 -18.60 21.40
CA GLU A 313 -28.37 -17.73 20.91
C GLU A 313 -27.86 -16.52 20.11
N ILE A 314 -26.61 -16.09 20.33
CA ILE A 314 -26.03 -14.96 19.62
C ILE A 314 -25.87 -15.22 18.11
N LEU A 315 -25.74 -16.50 17.71
CA LEU A 315 -25.61 -16.89 16.32
C LEU A 315 -26.84 -16.46 15.50
N ASP A 316 -28.04 -16.67 16.03
CA ASP A 316 -29.29 -16.29 15.35
C ASP A 316 -29.37 -14.77 15.12
N VAL A 317 -28.84 -13.98 16.06
CA VAL A 317 -28.83 -12.52 15.94
C VAL A 317 -27.79 -12.07 14.91
N LEU A 318 -26.55 -12.58 14.97
CA LEU A 318 -25.52 -12.30 13.96
C LEU A 318 -25.98 -12.70 12.56
N ASP A 319 -26.64 -13.85 12.45
CA ASP A 319 -27.21 -14.37 11.22
C ASP A 319 -28.24 -13.42 10.62
N THR A 320 -29.11 -12.87 11.46
CA THR A 320 -30.10 -11.86 11.04
C THR A 320 -29.42 -10.59 10.50
N LEU A 321 -28.31 -10.14 11.11
CA LEU A 321 -27.56 -8.99 10.62
C LEU A 321 -26.89 -9.26 9.28
N ILE A 322 -26.27 -10.43 9.14
CA ILE A 322 -25.59 -10.87 7.90
C ILE A 322 -26.60 -10.98 6.76
N ASP A 323 -27.75 -11.61 7.00
CA ASP A 323 -28.79 -11.80 5.99
C ASP A 323 -29.37 -10.46 5.53
N ARG A 324 -29.56 -9.50 6.45
CA ARG A 324 -30.00 -8.15 6.11
C ARG A 324 -29.00 -7.42 5.23
N LEU A 325 -27.71 -7.46 5.56
CA LEU A 325 -26.64 -6.85 4.76
C LEU A 325 -26.57 -7.43 3.34
N ALA A 326 -26.83 -8.73 3.20
CA ALA A 326 -26.86 -9.42 1.91
C ALA A 326 -28.10 -9.05 1.06
N ALA A 327 -29.27 -9.00 1.69
CA ALA A 327 -30.56 -8.76 1.04
C ALA A 327 -30.75 -7.29 0.61
N GLU A 328 -30.30 -6.35 1.42
CA GLU A 328 -30.57 -4.91 1.25
C GLU A 328 -29.26 -4.08 1.26
N PRO A 329 -28.37 -4.21 0.25
CA PRO A 329 -27.13 -3.43 0.24
C PRO A 329 -27.43 -1.93 0.19
N GLY A 330 -26.96 -1.20 1.20
CA GLY A 330 -27.17 0.24 1.28
C GLY A 330 -26.72 0.82 2.62
N PRO A 331 -26.71 2.16 2.73
CA PRO A 331 -26.29 2.84 3.94
C PRO A 331 -27.17 2.44 5.13
N GLU A 332 -28.49 2.40 4.97
CA GLU A 332 -29.45 2.06 6.04
C GLU A 332 -29.21 0.66 6.65
N ALA A 333 -28.79 -0.32 5.84
CA ALA A 333 -28.46 -1.65 6.32
C ALA A 333 -27.14 -1.66 7.12
N VAL A 334 -26.16 -0.86 6.71
CA VAL A 334 -24.90 -0.68 7.44
C VAL A 334 -25.14 0.01 8.79
N GLU A 335 -25.93 1.07 8.81
CA GLU A 335 -26.30 1.79 10.03
C GLU A 335 -27.01 0.87 11.02
N ALA A 336 -28.01 0.13 10.54
CA ALA A 336 -28.73 -0.80 11.40
C ALA A 336 -27.87 -1.98 11.88
N ALA A 337 -26.91 -2.45 11.06
CA ALA A 337 -25.95 -3.46 11.49
C ALA A 337 -25.02 -2.94 12.58
N TRP A 338 -24.57 -1.68 12.48
CA TRP A 338 -23.78 -1.03 13.54
C TRP A 338 -24.56 -0.95 14.85
N ASP A 339 -25.77 -0.39 14.83
CA ASP A 339 -26.58 -0.20 16.04
C ASP A 339 -26.87 -1.55 16.73
N ALA A 340 -27.30 -2.55 15.96
CA ALA A 340 -27.61 -3.87 16.51
C ALA A 340 -26.36 -4.59 17.03
N TYR A 341 -25.21 -4.45 16.38
CA TYR A 341 -23.96 -5.03 16.86
C TYR A 341 -23.48 -4.32 18.15
N ALA A 342 -23.64 -3.00 18.23
CA ALA A 342 -23.33 -2.24 19.44
C ALA A 342 -24.21 -2.66 20.62
N ASP A 343 -25.50 -2.91 20.39
CA ASP A 343 -26.40 -3.46 21.40
C ASP A 343 -25.95 -4.86 21.86
N LEU A 344 -25.61 -5.75 20.91
CA LEU A 344 -25.07 -7.09 21.22
C LEU A 344 -23.81 -7.02 22.09
N TYR A 345 -22.89 -6.10 21.80
CA TYR A 345 -21.65 -5.92 22.56
C TYR A 345 -21.91 -5.55 24.03
N THR A 346 -23.07 -4.98 24.37
CA THR A 346 -23.43 -4.69 25.78
C THR A 346 -23.79 -5.93 26.59
N GLU A 347 -24.19 -7.02 25.92
CA GLU A 347 -24.67 -8.26 26.53
C GLU A 347 -23.68 -9.42 26.39
N TRP A 348 -22.83 -9.39 25.35
CA TRP A 348 -21.94 -10.48 24.98
C TRP A 348 -20.47 -10.06 24.95
N VAL A 349 -19.57 -11.02 25.16
CA VAL A 349 -18.13 -10.80 24.99
C VAL A 349 -17.79 -10.93 23.51
N LEU A 350 -17.71 -9.79 22.84
CA LEU A 350 -17.41 -9.68 21.41
C LEU A 350 -16.24 -8.72 21.17
N PRO A 351 -15.62 -8.73 19.97
CA PRO A 351 -14.81 -7.60 19.53
C PRO A 351 -15.60 -6.29 19.60
N THR A 352 -14.91 -5.17 19.82
CA THR A 352 -15.59 -3.87 19.91
C THR A 352 -16.27 -3.52 18.58
N PRO A 353 -17.43 -2.86 18.58
CA PRO A 353 -18.05 -2.35 17.36
C PRO A 353 -17.07 -1.53 16.53
N GLU A 354 -16.27 -0.67 17.17
CA GLU A 354 -15.25 0.15 16.52
C GLU A 354 -14.21 -0.68 15.76
N ASP A 355 -13.79 -1.83 16.29
CA ASP A 355 -12.87 -2.74 15.62
C ASP A 355 -13.54 -3.49 14.47
N VAL A 356 -14.78 -3.98 14.65
CA VAL A 356 -15.50 -4.70 13.60
C VAL A 356 -15.84 -3.80 12.43
N PHE A 357 -16.18 -2.54 12.64
CA PHE A 357 -16.54 -1.62 11.57
C PHE A 357 -15.40 -0.69 11.13
N ALA A 358 -14.19 -0.84 11.68
CA ALA A 358 -12.98 -0.20 11.14
C ALA A 358 -12.54 -0.90 9.84
N THR A 359 -13.23 -0.59 8.74
CA THR A 359 -13.02 -1.20 7.41
C THR A 359 -11.90 -0.54 6.61
N GLY A 360 -11.48 0.67 7.01
CA GLY A 360 -10.48 1.49 6.32
C GLY A 360 -11.08 2.49 5.31
N TYR A 361 -12.39 2.71 5.33
CA TYR A 361 -13.09 3.69 4.50
C TYR A 361 -14.33 4.20 5.22
N ASP A 362 -14.83 5.36 4.83
CA ASP A 362 -15.94 6.02 5.53
C ASP A 362 -17.24 5.22 5.41
N LEU A 363 -17.93 5.05 6.54
CA LEU A 363 -19.28 4.48 6.65
C LEU A 363 -20.28 5.60 7.06
N PRO A 364 -21.60 5.40 6.88
CA PRO A 364 -22.60 6.46 7.13
C PRO A 364 -22.68 6.96 8.59
N THR A 365 -22.68 6.05 9.56
CA THR A 365 -22.84 6.35 10.99
C THR A 365 -21.54 6.36 11.77
N VAL A 366 -20.51 5.70 11.26
CA VAL A 366 -19.20 5.61 11.88
C VAL A 366 -18.10 5.96 10.90
N ALA A 367 -16.99 6.48 11.41
CA ALA A 367 -15.89 6.90 10.55
C ALA A 367 -15.31 5.74 9.71
N GLY A 368 -15.58 4.48 10.07
CA GLY A 368 -15.04 3.30 9.39
C GLY A 368 -13.50 3.19 9.47
N ARG A 369 -12.92 3.91 10.43
CA ARG A 369 -11.48 4.09 10.64
C ARG A 369 -11.15 3.90 12.11
N SER A 370 -10.14 3.08 12.41
CA SER A 370 -9.75 2.83 13.81
C SER A 370 -8.86 3.92 14.37
N VAL A 371 -9.38 4.65 15.36
CA VAL A 371 -8.60 5.61 16.15
C VAL A 371 -7.53 4.92 16.97
N ARG A 372 -7.86 3.77 17.57
CA ARG A 372 -6.93 2.96 18.37
C ARG A 372 -5.74 2.50 17.53
N GLN A 373 -5.98 1.95 16.34
CA GLN A 373 -4.92 1.44 15.48
C GLN A 373 -3.97 2.56 15.03
N LEU A 374 -4.46 3.73 14.64
CA LEU A 374 -3.56 4.84 14.30
C LEU A 374 -2.86 5.44 15.54
N ALA A 375 -3.50 5.42 16.70
CA ALA A 375 -2.86 5.85 17.95
C ALA A 375 -1.64 4.97 18.28
N GLU A 376 -1.75 3.65 18.12
CA GLU A 376 -0.61 2.74 18.28
C GLU A 376 0.51 3.04 17.27
N GLY A 377 0.15 3.32 16.01
CA GLY A 377 1.10 3.73 14.99
C GLY A 377 1.84 5.01 15.33
N VAL A 378 1.12 6.06 15.75
CA VAL A 378 1.70 7.33 16.19
C VAL A 378 2.56 7.15 17.44
N ALA A 379 2.10 6.40 18.44
CA ALA A 379 2.86 6.13 19.65
C ALA A 379 4.18 5.41 19.35
N SER A 380 4.20 4.51 18.36
CA SER A 380 5.41 3.80 17.96
C SER A 380 6.40 4.66 17.17
N ALA A 381 5.95 5.66 16.40
CA ALA A 381 6.81 6.54 15.61
C ALA A 381 7.23 7.84 16.32
N CYS A 382 6.36 8.39 17.17
CA CYS A 382 6.55 9.66 17.86
C CYS A 382 6.30 9.51 19.38
N PRO A 383 7.06 8.66 20.09
CA PRO A 383 6.78 8.31 21.48
C PRO A 383 6.86 9.49 22.44
N GLY A 384 7.81 10.41 22.28
CA GLY A 384 7.93 11.61 23.10
C GLY A 384 6.77 12.59 22.88
N THR A 385 6.35 12.76 21.63
CA THR A 385 5.15 13.53 21.27
C THR A 385 3.89 12.90 21.85
N TRP A 386 3.77 11.57 21.74
CA TRP A 386 2.66 10.82 22.31
C TRP A 386 2.58 11.02 23.82
N GLU A 387 3.72 10.93 24.51
CA GLU A 387 3.77 11.18 25.95
C GLU A 387 3.34 12.61 26.31
N ALA A 388 3.85 13.60 25.58
CA ALA A 388 3.55 15.01 25.80
C ALA A 388 2.09 15.42 25.50
N LEU A 389 1.34 14.65 24.70
CA LEU A 389 -0.11 14.87 24.51
C LEU A 389 -0.92 14.54 25.78
N ASP A 390 -0.46 13.62 26.61
CA ASP A 390 -1.08 13.21 27.89
C ASP A 390 -2.62 13.08 27.81
N ALA A 391 -3.38 13.90 28.54
CA ALA A 391 -4.84 13.86 28.58
C ALA A 391 -5.52 14.20 27.24
N GLU A 392 -4.83 14.88 26.33
CA GLU A 392 -5.37 15.31 25.03
C GLU A 392 -5.24 14.24 23.94
N ARG A 393 -4.55 13.11 24.20
CA ARG A 393 -4.29 12.04 23.21
C ARG A 393 -5.55 11.61 22.46
N GLY A 394 -6.63 11.33 23.19
CA GLY A 394 -7.89 10.87 22.59
C GLY A 394 -8.48 11.89 21.61
N ALA A 395 -8.67 13.13 22.06
CA ALA A 395 -9.27 14.18 21.25
C ALA A 395 -8.42 14.55 20.02
N VAL A 396 -7.10 14.57 20.18
CA VAL A 396 -6.15 14.83 19.09
C VAL A 396 -6.19 13.70 18.06
N MET A 397 -6.16 12.44 18.49
CA MET A 397 -6.18 11.29 17.58
C MET A 397 -7.49 11.16 16.82
N THR A 398 -8.64 11.40 17.47
CA THR A 398 -9.94 11.42 16.77
C THR A 398 -9.94 12.45 15.64
N ARG A 399 -9.40 13.66 15.89
CA ARG A 399 -9.33 14.72 14.87
C ARG A 399 -8.34 14.38 13.74
N PHE A 400 -7.18 13.81 14.07
CA PHE A 400 -6.21 13.37 13.08
C PHE A 400 -6.80 12.30 12.17
N VAL A 401 -7.39 11.24 12.72
CA VAL A 401 -7.94 10.11 11.95
C VAL A 401 -9.05 10.56 11.00
N ALA A 402 -9.90 11.49 11.44
CA ALA A 402 -10.95 12.08 10.61
C ALA A 402 -10.41 12.93 9.44
N GLN A 403 -9.17 13.42 9.53
CA GLN A 403 -8.54 14.30 8.54
C GLN A 403 -7.37 13.64 7.79
N ASP A 404 -6.96 12.44 8.20
CA ASP A 404 -5.89 11.70 7.55
C ASP A 404 -6.31 11.32 6.13
N ALA A 405 -5.41 11.60 5.19
CA ALA A 405 -5.64 11.43 3.76
C ALA A 405 -4.88 10.20 3.25
N ALA A 406 -5.43 9.55 2.23
CA ALA A 406 -4.75 8.46 1.53
C ALA A 406 -3.57 9.01 0.72
N ILE A 407 -2.39 9.10 1.34
CA ILE A 407 -1.14 9.57 0.73
C ILE A 407 0.02 8.61 1.05
N ARG A 408 1.01 8.53 0.16
CA ARG A 408 2.19 7.64 0.26
C ARG A 408 3.23 8.21 1.24
N LEU A 409 2.83 8.37 2.50
CA LEU A 409 3.71 8.81 3.59
C LEU A 409 3.48 7.92 4.82
N PRO A 410 4.53 7.60 5.62
CA PRO A 410 4.37 6.87 6.87
C PRO A 410 3.48 7.62 7.89
N VAL A 411 2.82 6.89 8.80
CA VAL A 411 1.87 7.46 9.75
C VAL A 411 2.46 8.58 10.60
N GLY A 412 3.70 8.43 11.09
CA GLY A 412 4.38 9.46 11.88
C GLY A 412 4.56 10.77 11.11
N ARG A 413 4.86 10.69 9.80
CA ARG A 413 5.02 11.85 8.92
C ARG A 413 3.70 12.54 8.63
N ARG A 414 2.63 11.76 8.39
CA ARG A 414 1.28 12.30 8.19
C ARG A 414 0.79 13.00 9.45
N PHE A 415 0.99 12.37 10.62
CA PHE A 415 0.65 12.95 11.91
C PHE A 415 1.42 14.23 12.20
N ALA A 416 2.74 14.25 12.02
CA ALA A 416 3.56 15.44 12.24
C ALA A 416 3.14 16.61 11.32
N GLY A 417 2.87 16.32 10.03
CA GLY A 417 2.38 17.30 9.07
C GLY A 417 1.02 17.86 9.46
N TRP A 418 0.09 16.99 9.85
CA TRP A 418 -1.22 17.38 10.36
C TRP A 418 -1.11 18.23 11.63
N LEU A 419 -0.32 17.80 12.61
CA LEU A 419 -0.14 18.49 13.88
C LEU A 419 0.46 19.88 13.68
N ARG A 420 1.42 20.02 12.77
CA ARG A 420 1.99 21.32 12.39
C ARG A 420 0.96 22.27 11.78
N ALA A 421 0.00 21.77 11.02
CA ALA A 421 -1.07 22.58 10.44
C ALA A 421 -2.15 22.94 11.48
N ALA A 422 -2.54 21.98 12.33
CA ALA A 422 -3.61 22.15 13.30
C ALA A 422 -3.18 22.88 14.58
N TRP A 423 -1.94 22.65 15.02
CA TRP A 423 -1.37 23.15 16.28
C TRP A 423 0.14 23.41 16.14
N PRO A 424 0.54 24.47 15.42
CA PRO A 424 1.95 24.83 15.31
C PRO A 424 2.54 25.17 16.68
N GLY A 425 3.76 24.72 16.94
CA GLY A 425 4.42 24.94 18.22
C GLY A 425 5.42 23.84 18.59
N PRO A 426 5.86 23.80 19.86
CA PRO A 426 6.89 22.88 20.33
C PRO A 426 6.55 21.41 20.08
N LEU A 427 5.27 21.04 20.22
CA LEU A 427 4.83 19.66 20.03
C LEU A 427 4.84 19.23 18.55
N ALA A 428 4.50 20.13 17.62
CA ALA A 428 4.60 19.86 16.20
C ALA A 428 6.05 19.72 15.72
N ASP A 429 6.97 20.50 16.30
CA ASP A 429 8.40 20.39 16.03
C ASP A 429 8.98 19.07 16.58
N LEU A 430 8.57 18.67 17.78
CA LEU A 430 8.92 17.37 18.36
C LEU A 430 8.42 16.21 17.47
N ALA A 431 7.15 16.25 17.05
CA ALA A 431 6.58 15.22 16.17
C ALA A 431 7.32 15.13 14.84
N THR A 432 7.71 16.29 14.27
CA THR A 432 8.48 16.35 13.03
C THR A 432 9.85 15.69 13.22
N TYR A 433 10.54 16.03 14.31
CA TYR A 433 11.83 15.46 14.64
C TYR A 433 11.77 13.94 14.82
N GLU A 434 10.83 13.44 15.63
CA GLU A 434 10.70 12.00 15.89
C GLU A 434 10.29 11.22 14.63
N ALA A 435 9.34 11.73 13.85
CA ALA A 435 8.92 11.08 12.62
C ALA A 435 10.06 11.00 11.60
N SER A 436 10.98 11.97 11.59
CA SER A 436 12.19 11.90 10.77
C SER A 436 13.21 10.87 11.24
N LEU A 437 13.30 10.62 12.55
CA LEU A 437 14.14 9.55 13.08
C LEU A 437 13.54 8.16 12.88
N ALA A 438 12.21 8.02 12.95
CA ALA A 438 11.52 6.76 12.71
C ALA A 438 11.56 6.35 11.23
N HIS A 439 11.53 7.34 10.33
CA HIS A 439 11.52 7.13 8.87
C HIS A 439 12.58 7.98 8.17
N PRO A 440 13.88 7.73 8.43
CA PRO A 440 14.95 8.44 7.74
C PRO A 440 14.97 8.04 6.26
N PRO A 441 15.51 8.89 5.38
CA PRO A 441 15.79 8.49 4.01
C PRO A 441 16.65 7.22 3.93
N ALA A 442 16.53 6.49 2.83
CA ALA A 442 17.40 5.34 2.58
C ALA A 442 18.87 5.77 2.56
N ALA A 443 19.75 4.95 3.16
CA ALA A 443 21.17 5.25 3.17
C ALA A 443 21.72 5.33 1.73
N ASP A 444 22.51 6.35 1.47
CA ASP A 444 23.21 6.52 0.20
C ASP A 444 24.62 5.93 0.36
N ALA A 445 24.71 4.61 0.18
CA ALA A 445 25.95 3.86 0.44
C ALA A 445 27.11 4.33 -0.45
N GLU A 446 26.82 4.76 -1.68
CA GLU A 446 27.81 5.35 -2.58
C GLU A 446 28.29 6.70 -2.04
N ALA A 447 27.38 7.57 -1.62
CA ALA A 447 27.74 8.83 -0.98
C ALA A 447 28.60 8.65 0.27
N LEU A 448 28.22 7.72 1.14
CA LEU A 448 28.95 7.41 2.37
C LEU A 448 30.35 6.86 2.08
N THR A 449 30.50 6.05 1.04
CA THR A 449 31.77 5.39 0.70
C THR A 449 32.71 6.28 -0.12
N LEU A 450 32.16 6.99 -1.11
CA LEU A 450 32.94 7.75 -2.09
C LEU A 450 33.05 9.23 -1.73
N GLY A 451 32.07 9.77 -0.99
CA GLY A 451 32.05 11.17 -0.54
C GLY A 451 33.13 11.50 0.49
N SER A 452 33.63 10.50 1.22
CA SER A 452 34.72 10.64 2.19
C SER A 452 36.13 10.54 1.58
N ALA A 453 36.25 10.37 0.25
CA ALA A 453 37.56 10.20 -0.38
C ALA A 453 38.38 11.51 -0.36
N PRO A 454 39.63 11.50 0.16
CA PRO A 454 40.46 12.70 0.28
C PRO A 454 40.91 13.29 -1.06
N GLU A 455 40.72 12.56 -2.17
CA GLU A 455 41.15 12.92 -3.52
C GLU A 455 40.09 13.67 -4.34
N LEU A 456 38.93 14.00 -3.75
CA LEU A 456 37.89 14.75 -4.45
C LEU A 456 38.37 16.18 -4.76
N GLY A 457 38.36 16.54 -6.05
CA GLY A 457 38.80 17.84 -6.53
C GLY A 457 38.13 19.01 -5.80
N ARG A 458 38.92 20.05 -5.49
CA ARG A 458 38.42 21.27 -4.82
C ARG A 458 37.43 22.06 -5.66
N ASP A 459 37.46 21.89 -6.98
CA ASP A 459 36.68 22.69 -7.94
C ASP A 459 35.44 21.94 -8.49
N GLU A 460 35.05 20.82 -7.88
CA GLU A 460 33.91 20.03 -8.33
C GLU A 460 32.60 20.46 -7.68
N ALA A 461 31.55 20.63 -8.49
CA ALA A 461 30.21 20.90 -8.00
C ALA A 461 29.70 19.75 -7.10
N VAL A 462 29.01 20.12 -6.03
CA VAL A 462 28.42 19.20 -5.06
C VAL A 462 26.90 19.30 -5.05
N ALA A 463 26.25 18.30 -4.50
CA ALA A 463 24.82 18.28 -4.20
C ALA A 463 24.59 17.67 -2.80
N LEU A 464 23.39 17.87 -2.24
CA LEU A 464 22.98 17.15 -1.04
C LEU A 464 22.88 15.64 -1.33
N SER A 465 23.41 14.80 -0.44
CA SER A 465 23.29 13.33 -0.56
C SER A 465 21.82 12.89 -0.44
N ARG A 466 21.46 11.79 -1.13
CA ARG A 466 20.09 11.26 -1.16
C ARG A 466 19.65 10.68 0.20
N GLY A 467 20.62 10.29 1.02
CA GLY A 467 20.38 9.73 2.36
C GLY A 467 20.26 10.77 3.46
N VAL A 468 20.18 12.06 3.10
CA VAL A 468 20.15 13.18 4.03
C VAL A 468 18.81 13.89 3.98
N GLU A 469 18.27 14.15 5.16
CA GLU A 469 17.10 15.01 5.36
C GLU A 469 17.48 16.27 6.11
N LEU A 470 17.00 17.43 5.65
CA LEU A 470 17.18 18.70 6.33
C LEU A 470 15.92 19.07 7.10
N LEU A 471 16.06 19.38 8.38
CA LEU A 471 14.97 19.87 9.24
C LEU A 471 15.24 21.30 9.69
N THR A 472 14.16 22.07 9.78
CA THR A 472 14.16 23.35 10.50
C THR A 472 13.02 23.32 11.52
N LEU A 473 13.38 23.48 12.79
CA LEU A 473 12.46 23.46 13.92
C LEU A 473 12.43 24.85 14.56
N GLY A 474 11.27 25.28 15.05
CA GLY A 474 11.12 26.54 15.80
C GLY A 474 11.50 26.42 17.28
N HIS A 475 11.53 25.20 17.80
CA HIS A 475 11.89 24.86 19.17
C HIS A 475 13.02 23.83 19.17
N ARG A 476 13.89 23.91 20.17
CA ARG A 476 14.91 22.86 20.37
C ARG A 476 14.23 21.57 20.82
N VAL A 477 14.82 20.43 20.50
CA VAL A 477 14.44 19.14 21.07
C VAL A 477 15.52 18.74 22.07
N ALA A 478 15.11 18.39 23.28
CA ALA A 478 16.01 17.94 24.34
C ALA A 478 15.80 16.45 24.61
N GLN A 479 16.76 15.82 25.28
CA GLN A 479 16.60 14.46 25.76
C GLN A 479 15.88 14.48 27.11
N GLY A 480 14.72 13.86 27.17
CA GLY A 480 13.87 13.78 28.35
C GLY A 480 14.15 12.58 29.24
N PRO A 481 13.33 12.40 30.28
CA PRO A 481 13.33 11.19 31.12
C PRO A 481 13.15 9.93 30.27
N ALA A 482 13.77 8.83 30.71
CA ALA A 482 13.79 7.54 29.97
C ALA A 482 14.45 7.60 28.57
N GLY A 483 15.13 8.71 28.23
CA GLY A 483 15.82 8.87 26.95
C GLY A 483 14.92 9.29 25.79
N LEU A 484 13.63 9.56 26.05
CA LEU A 484 12.68 10.01 25.03
C LEU A 484 12.91 11.48 24.65
N PRO A 485 12.77 11.87 23.38
CA PRO A 485 12.80 13.27 22.99
C PRO A 485 11.68 14.07 23.66
N VAL A 486 11.98 15.28 24.12
CA VAL A 486 10.99 16.22 24.66
C VAL A 486 11.14 17.58 24.01
N ALA A 487 10.03 18.30 23.90
CA ALA A 487 10.05 19.64 23.36
C ALA A 487 10.78 20.59 24.33
N GLY A 488 11.73 21.36 23.80
CA GLY A 488 12.58 22.29 24.54
C GLY A 488 12.18 23.75 24.35
N GLU A 489 13.10 24.64 24.69
CA GLU A 489 12.88 26.08 24.63
C GLU A 489 12.71 26.58 23.18
N PRO A 490 11.98 27.70 22.98
CA PRO A 490 11.93 28.38 21.69
C PRO A 490 13.33 28.73 21.20
N GLY A 491 13.61 28.42 19.94
CA GLY A 491 14.91 28.63 19.35
C GLY A 491 14.97 27.90 18.03
N ARG A 492 15.18 28.64 16.93
CA ARG A 492 15.27 28.03 15.61
C ARG A 492 16.52 27.15 15.54
N VAL A 493 16.33 25.87 15.24
CA VAL A 493 17.41 24.90 15.05
C VAL A 493 17.31 24.33 13.64
N HIS A 494 18.47 24.17 13.01
CA HIS A 494 18.60 23.50 11.72
C HIS A 494 19.34 22.19 11.93
N LEU A 495 18.80 21.10 11.42
CA LEU A 495 19.38 19.76 11.56
C LEU A 495 19.59 19.13 10.18
N ALA A 496 20.67 18.37 10.03
CA ALA A 496 20.78 17.34 9.01
C ALA A 496 20.68 15.97 9.67
N LEU A 497 19.79 15.12 9.17
CA LEU A 497 19.67 13.73 9.58
C LEU A 497 20.24 12.88 8.45
N GLN A 498 21.06 11.90 8.79
CA GLN A 498 21.64 10.99 7.82
C GLN A 498 21.58 9.56 8.34
N ARG A 499 21.12 8.65 7.48
CA ARG A 499 21.20 7.22 7.76
C ARG A 499 22.54 6.65 7.30
N GLY A 500 23.29 6.05 8.22
CA GLY A 500 24.53 5.32 7.97
C GLY A 500 24.29 4.00 7.24
N ALA A 501 25.37 3.40 6.75
CA ALA A 501 25.32 2.12 6.04
C ALA A 501 24.99 0.93 6.98
N ASP A 502 25.23 1.09 8.28
CA ASP A 502 24.81 0.19 9.36
C ASP A 502 23.33 0.37 9.75
N GLY A 503 22.68 1.41 9.23
CA GLY A 503 21.28 1.72 9.47
C GLY A 503 21.04 2.73 10.59
N ASP A 504 22.08 3.12 11.34
CA ASP A 504 21.99 4.11 12.41
C ASP A 504 21.71 5.52 11.84
N VAL A 505 21.03 6.36 12.61
CA VAL A 505 20.72 7.74 12.21
C VAL A 505 21.60 8.72 12.97
N ALA A 506 22.46 9.43 12.25
CA ALA A 506 23.25 10.54 12.77
C ALA A 506 22.50 11.86 12.62
N ILE A 507 22.64 12.75 13.60
CA ILE A 507 21.99 14.07 13.64
C ILE A 507 23.07 15.13 13.81
N PHE A 508 23.03 16.15 12.94
CA PHE A 508 23.99 17.26 12.94
C PHE A 508 23.25 18.58 13.12
N GLU A 509 23.56 19.34 14.17
CA GLU A 509 23.08 20.72 14.30
C GLU A 509 23.90 21.61 13.36
N LEU A 510 23.19 22.37 12.51
CA LEU A 510 23.77 23.17 11.45
C LEU A 510 23.72 24.66 11.79
N PRO A 511 24.81 25.41 11.55
CA PRO A 511 24.74 26.86 11.49
C PRO A 511 23.69 27.32 10.45
N PRO A 512 22.96 28.43 10.67
CA PRO A 512 21.95 28.91 9.72
C PRO A 512 22.47 29.15 8.30
N SER A 513 23.72 29.61 8.16
CA SER A 513 24.39 29.78 6.86
C SER A 513 24.56 28.46 6.12
N VAL A 514 25.05 27.43 6.82
CA VAL A 514 25.22 26.08 6.27
C VAL A 514 23.88 25.47 5.89
N ALA A 515 22.85 25.62 6.72
CA ALA A 515 21.51 25.12 6.42
C ALA A 515 20.92 25.74 5.13
N ALA A 516 21.10 27.06 4.94
CA ALA A 516 20.67 27.75 3.72
C ALA A 516 21.45 27.28 2.47
N ALA A 517 22.75 27.04 2.61
CA ALA A 517 23.57 26.48 1.54
C ALA A 517 23.11 25.06 1.18
N LEU A 518 22.89 24.18 2.17
CA LEU A 518 22.40 22.82 1.95
C LEU A 518 21.01 22.78 1.31
N ALA A 519 20.12 23.70 1.69
CA ALA A 519 18.81 23.84 1.04
C ALA A 519 18.96 24.18 -0.46
N THR A 520 19.92 25.06 -0.82
CA THR A 520 20.23 25.36 -2.22
C THR A 520 20.78 24.12 -2.95
N LEU A 521 21.65 23.35 -2.28
CA LEU A 521 22.25 22.12 -2.82
C LEU A 521 21.25 20.96 -2.96
N ALA A 522 20.15 20.98 -2.22
CA ALA A 522 19.05 20.03 -2.37
C ALA A 522 18.30 20.25 -3.69
N GLU A 523 18.09 21.52 -4.07
CA GLU A 523 17.41 21.90 -5.31
C GLU A 523 18.30 21.66 -6.53
N ARG A 524 19.58 22.03 -6.45
CA ARG A 524 20.50 21.94 -7.59
C ARG A 524 21.96 21.77 -7.16
N PRO A 525 22.79 21.10 -7.98
CA PRO A 525 24.22 21.04 -7.73
C PRO A 525 24.86 22.41 -7.90
N ALA A 526 25.87 22.71 -7.09
CA ALA A 526 26.62 23.98 -7.15
C ALA A 526 28.06 23.83 -6.63
N ASP A 527 28.91 24.78 -6.98
CA ASP A 527 30.22 24.94 -6.32
C ASP A 527 29.99 25.32 -4.83
N PRO A 528 30.58 24.61 -3.85
CA PRO A 528 30.41 24.92 -2.42
C PRO A 528 30.64 26.40 -2.09
N ALA A 529 31.68 27.02 -2.66
CA ALA A 529 31.99 28.42 -2.39
C ALA A 529 30.88 29.36 -2.89
N SER A 530 30.23 29.02 -4.02
CA SER A 530 29.15 29.81 -4.61
C SER A 530 27.87 29.83 -3.79
N VAL A 531 27.66 28.82 -2.93
CA VAL A 531 26.54 28.75 -1.98
C VAL A 531 26.94 29.18 -0.56
N GLY A 532 28.16 29.69 -0.39
CA GLY A 532 28.63 30.26 0.87
C GLY A 532 29.20 29.26 1.87
N LEU A 533 29.56 28.04 1.44
CA LEU A 533 30.29 27.08 2.28
C LEU A 533 31.79 27.36 2.20
N ASP A 534 32.45 27.43 3.36
CA ASP A 534 33.91 27.51 3.40
C ASP A 534 34.59 26.13 3.22
N ALA A 535 35.92 26.12 3.12
CA ALA A 535 36.68 24.89 2.89
C ALA A 535 36.59 23.88 4.06
N ALA A 536 36.50 24.37 5.29
CA ALA A 536 36.40 23.54 6.48
C ALA A 536 34.99 22.93 6.58
N GLU A 537 33.95 23.73 6.41
CA GLU A 537 32.55 23.30 6.33
C GLU A 537 32.37 22.26 5.23
N THR A 538 32.88 22.53 4.03
CA THR A 538 32.82 21.60 2.89
C THR A 538 33.50 20.27 3.22
N THR A 539 34.65 20.31 3.87
CA THR A 539 35.39 19.11 4.25
C THR A 539 34.64 18.30 5.32
N THR A 540 34.07 18.96 6.33
CA THR A 540 33.26 18.33 7.37
C THR A 540 32.00 17.70 6.79
N LEU A 541 31.25 18.43 5.96
CA LEU A 541 30.02 17.92 5.33
C LEU A 541 30.30 16.72 4.41
N ARG A 542 31.42 16.73 3.66
CA ARG A 542 31.85 15.58 2.85
C ARG A 542 32.29 14.38 3.69
N ALA A 543 33.04 14.62 4.77
CA ALA A 543 33.48 13.55 5.67
C ALA A 543 32.30 12.83 6.34
N HIS A 544 31.20 13.56 6.57
CA HIS A 544 29.94 12.99 7.05
C HIS A 544 29.02 12.56 5.90
N GLY A 545 29.42 12.58 4.62
CA GLY A 545 28.56 12.19 3.50
C GLY A 545 27.28 13.03 3.35
N ILE A 546 27.22 14.23 3.94
CA ILE A 546 26.06 15.12 3.86
C ILE A 546 25.94 15.71 2.45
N ILE A 547 27.07 16.09 1.88
CA ILE A 547 27.19 16.52 0.49
C ILE A 547 28.11 15.59 -0.28
N VAL A 548 27.81 15.41 -1.56
CA VAL A 548 28.59 14.59 -2.48
C VAL A 548 28.86 15.31 -3.78
N PRO A 549 29.95 14.98 -4.49
CA PRO A 549 30.13 15.43 -5.86
C PRO A 549 28.93 15.06 -6.74
N ASP A 550 28.50 15.97 -7.61
CA ASP A 550 27.29 15.80 -8.43
C ASP A 550 27.34 14.55 -9.33
N ARG A 551 28.53 14.15 -9.77
CA ARG A 551 28.71 12.93 -10.56
C ARG A 551 28.27 11.64 -9.83
N TRP A 552 28.22 11.66 -8.49
CA TRP A 552 27.74 10.56 -7.66
C TRP A 552 26.26 10.70 -7.29
N ARG A 553 25.61 11.78 -7.73
CA ARG A 553 24.15 11.96 -7.64
C ARG A 553 23.42 11.18 -8.73
N ALA A 554 24.11 10.39 -9.58
CA ALA A 554 23.55 9.69 -10.74
C ALA A 554 22.36 8.82 -10.37
#